data_AF-A0A3M1IZ58-F1
#
_entry.id   AF-A0A3M1IZ58-F1
#
_cell.length_a   1.000
_cell.length_b   1.000
_cell.length_c   1.000
_cell.angle_alpha   90.00
_cell.angle_beta   90.00
_cell.angle_gamma   90.00
#
_symmetry.space_group_name_H-M   'P 1'
#
loop_
_entity.id
_entity.type
_entity.pdbx_description
1 polymer ?
#
loop_
_entity_poly.entity_id
_entity_poly.type
_entity_poly.pdbx_seq_one_letter_code
_entity_poly.pdbx_strand_id
1 'polypeptide(L)'
;MRKLILLISLTIIMAMITACAGEPGPQGLQGPAGPQGEVGPQGPQGPPGPAGKDGKDGEDGLSYTPPEYVGTDACQECHQDIYATFMKSGHPYKLNKVVDGQPPKYPFSKVPNPPDGYTWDDITYVIGGYGWKARFLDKDGFIITGDENATTQYNLYNDDLDMGGNWVPYHAGEEKPYDCGPCHTTGYDNAEGTHQDGLPGIIGTWAEPGIQCEACHGPGSNHVNAPKQVDMKIDRDGESCGQCHRRGDVTEIDASGGFIKHHEQFEEMFQSSKRVMNCVDCHDPHQTVKYAKGVGMKTPCQNCHFDEADYQKITDRKHAECLDCHMPRVTKSALGNADAHTGDIRTHLFAINPRATAQFSDDGSTAQPYLTLQFACRSCHFEGGPATFVSDEALSEMALGYHDRALSGSANKSEK
;
A
#
# COMPACT_ATOMS: atom_id res chain seq x y z
N MET A 1 55.13 -46.45 -50.83
CA MET A 1 56.15 -45.64 -50.13
C MET A 1 56.09 -46.03 -48.65
N ARG A 2 56.80 -47.08 -48.23
CA ARG A 2 58.15 -47.02 -47.64
C ARG A 2 58.28 -45.98 -46.53
N LYS A 3 58.37 -46.49 -45.29
CA LYS A 3 59.23 -46.06 -44.17
C LYS A 3 59.14 -44.58 -43.76
N LEU A 4 58.64 -44.31 -42.54
CA LEU A 4 59.34 -43.56 -41.48
C LEU A 4 58.42 -43.55 -40.23
N ILE A 5 58.80 -44.16 -39.09
CA ILE A 5 59.71 -43.62 -38.04
C ILE A 5 58.93 -42.57 -37.20
N LEU A 6 58.85 -42.59 -35.87
CA LEU A 6 59.64 -43.24 -34.82
C LEU A 6 58.95 -42.97 -33.46
N LEU A 7 59.33 -43.75 -32.43
CA LEU A 7 59.35 -43.40 -31.01
C LEU A 7 58.02 -43.33 -30.22
N ILE A 8 57.52 -44.51 -29.85
CA ILE A 8 57.21 -44.78 -28.43
C ILE A 8 58.25 -45.81 -27.98
N SER A 9 59.20 -45.37 -27.17
CA SER A 9 60.27 -46.17 -26.58
C SER A 9 60.11 -46.21 -25.07
N LEU A 10 60.50 -47.34 -24.48
CA LEU A 10 60.65 -47.65 -23.06
C LEU A 10 59.35 -47.93 -22.29
N THR A 11 58.80 -49.15 -22.30
CA THR A 11 59.16 -50.33 -21.46
C THR A 11 59.35 -50.03 -19.97
N ILE A 12 58.35 -50.37 -19.13
CA ILE A 12 58.24 -51.54 -18.22
C ILE A 12 58.95 -51.28 -16.86
N ILE A 13 58.37 -51.84 -15.77
CA ILE A 13 58.84 -51.98 -14.36
C ILE A 13 57.88 -51.21 -13.43
N MET A 14 57.16 -51.75 -12.45
CA MET A 14 57.21 -53.01 -11.69
C MET A 14 55.83 -53.19 -11.02
N ALA A 15 55.14 -54.29 -11.28
CA ALA A 15 53.99 -54.73 -10.48
C ALA A 15 54.06 -56.26 -10.35
N MET A 16 54.88 -56.71 -9.40
CA MET A 16 54.86 -57.99 -8.69
C MET A 16 55.63 -57.68 -7.40
N ILE A 17 55.38 -58.27 -6.24
CA ILE A 17 55.39 -59.69 -5.86
C ILE A 17 54.61 -59.67 -4.52
N THR A 18 53.77 -60.64 -4.13
CA THR A 18 54.16 -61.89 -3.46
C THR A 18 52.85 -62.46 -2.88
N ALA A 19 52.52 -63.74 -2.79
CA ALA A 19 52.92 -64.99 -3.42
C ALA A 19 52.05 -66.09 -2.76
N CYS A 20 51.88 -67.22 -3.46
CA CYS A 20 51.65 -68.59 -2.94
C CYS A 20 50.33 -68.87 -2.18
N ALA A 21 49.63 -69.99 -2.32
CA ALA A 21 49.73 -71.21 -3.12
C ALA A 21 48.39 -71.97 -2.95
N GLY A 22 48.05 -72.84 -3.90
CA GLY A 22 46.80 -73.60 -3.91
C GLY A 22 46.75 -74.87 -3.05
N GLU A 23 45.52 -75.16 -2.62
CA GLU A 23 44.77 -76.38 -2.25
C GLU A 23 45.42 -77.63 -1.59
N PRO A 24 44.88 -77.99 -0.41
CA PRO A 24 44.59 -79.38 -0.01
C PRO A 24 43.07 -79.65 0.08
N GLY A 25 42.66 -80.87 -0.26
CA GLY A 25 41.27 -81.31 -0.44
C GLY A 25 40.35 -81.28 0.79
N PRO A 26 39.06 -81.63 0.63
CA PRO A 26 38.03 -81.38 1.64
C PRO A 26 38.27 -82.20 2.91
N GLN A 27 38.55 -81.52 4.01
CA GLN A 27 38.66 -82.12 5.34
C GLN A 27 37.26 -82.26 5.95
N GLY A 28 36.95 -83.47 6.44
CA GLY A 28 35.62 -83.89 6.90
C GLY A 28 35.02 -83.01 7.99
N LEU A 29 33.67 -83.04 8.09
CA LEU A 29 32.88 -82.28 9.04
C LEU A 29 33.47 -82.36 10.46
N GLN A 30 33.90 -81.21 10.98
CA GLN A 30 34.32 -81.09 12.37
C GLN A 30 33.10 -81.33 13.27
N GLY A 31 33.23 -82.25 14.23
CA GLY A 31 32.18 -82.53 15.22
C GLY A 31 31.77 -81.26 15.98
N PRO A 32 30.52 -81.17 16.45
CA PRO A 32 30.00 -79.98 17.11
C PRO A 32 30.91 -79.58 18.28
N ALA A 33 31.19 -78.27 18.40
CA ALA A 33 31.92 -77.72 19.53
C ALA A 33 31.22 -78.11 20.84
N GLY A 34 32.00 -78.57 21.83
CA GLY A 34 31.47 -78.84 23.16
C GLY A 34 30.81 -77.59 23.75
N PRO A 35 29.79 -77.73 24.60
CA PRO A 35 29.07 -76.58 25.14
C PRO A 35 30.05 -75.64 25.84
N GLN A 36 29.98 -74.36 25.48
CA GLN A 36 30.69 -73.30 26.17
C GLN A 36 30.24 -73.29 27.64
N GLY A 37 31.22 -73.29 28.56
CA GLY A 37 30.95 -73.29 30.01
C GLY A 37 30.05 -72.12 30.42
N GLU A 38 29.22 -72.34 31.44
CA GLU A 38 28.24 -71.36 31.90
C GLU A 38 28.89 -70.00 32.16
N VAL A 39 28.29 -68.95 31.58
CA VAL A 39 28.69 -67.56 31.82
C VAL A 39 28.52 -67.27 33.31
N GLY A 40 29.58 -66.80 33.97
CA GLY A 40 29.51 -66.42 35.39
C GLY A 40 28.39 -65.38 35.63
N PRO A 41 27.75 -65.38 36.81
CA PRO A 41 26.62 -64.51 37.07
C PRO A 41 27.00 -63.03 36.86
N GLN A 42 26.16 -62.31 36.14
CA GLN A 42 26.30 -60.88 35.94
C GLN A 42 26.37 -60.18 37.31
N GLY A 43 27.37 -59.31 37.49
CA GLY A 43 27.50 -58.51 38.72
C GLY A 43 26.23 -57.68 38.99
N PRO A 44 25.90 -57.39 40.25
CA PRO A 44 24.69 -56.64 40.58
C PRO A 44 24.67 -55.31 39.86
N GLN A 45 23.51 -54.96 39.30
CA GLN A 45 23.29 -53.68 38.65
C GLN A 45 23.60 -52.54 39.64
N GLY A 46 24.37 -51.53 39.19
CA GLY A 46 24.67 -50.35 39.99
C GLY A 46 23.39 -49.60 40.41
N PRO A 47 23.40 -48.84 41.51
CA PRO A 47 22.23 -48.10 41.95
C PRO A 47 21.77 -47.13 40.85
N PRO A 48 20.44 -46.93 40.67
CA PRO A 48 19.91 -45.93 39.76
C PRO A 48 20.53 -44.55 40.03
N GLY A 49 20.84 -43.80 38.96
CA GLY A 49 21.30 -42.42 39.09
C GLY A 49 20.22 -41.53 39.74
N PRO A 50 20.60 -40.39 40.35
CA PRO A 50 19.65 -39.46 40.94
C PRO A 50 18.64 -38.99 39.88
N ALA A 51 17.38 -38.83 40.28
CA ALA A 51 16.35 -38.26 39.42
C ALA A 51 16.79 -36.89 38.89
N GLY A 52 16.53 -36.62 37.62
CA GLY A 52 16.74 -35.29 37.05
C GLY A 52 15.89 -34.26 37.80
N LYS A 53 16.40 -33.04 37.94
CA LYS A 53 15.63 -31.90 38.46
C LYS A 53 14.35 -31.72 37.63
N ASP A 54 13.24 -31.48 38.31
CA ASP A 54 11.96 -31.19 37.66
C ASP A 54 12.10 -30.02 36.68
N GLY A 55 11.37 -30.08 35.56
CA GLY A 55 11.25 -28.97 34.64
C GLY A 55 10.64 -27.75 35.35
N LYS A 56 10.95 -26.53 34.90
CA LYS A 56 10.21 -25.35 35.38
C LYS A 56 8.74 -25.52 35.02
N ASP A 57 7.85 -25.16 35.94
CA ASP A 57 6.42 -25.06 35.64
C ASP A 57 6.21 -24.20 34.38
N GLY A 58 5.27 -24.60 33.52
CA GLY A 58 4.88 -23.77 32.38
C GLY A 58 4.26 -22.47 32.87
N GLU A 59 4.48 -21.36 32.16
CA GLU A 59 3.80 -20.10 32.48
C GLU A 59 2.27 -20.30 32.37
N ASP A 60 1.51 -19.69 33.28
CA ASP A 60 0.05 -19.72 33.26
C ASP A 60 -0.46 -19.29 31.87
N GLY A 61 -1.39 -20.07 31.30
CA GLY A 61 -1.99 -19.75 30.01
C GLY A 61 -2.69 -18.39 30.04
N LEU A 62 -2.53 -17.59 28.98
CA LEU A 62 -3.17 -16.28 28.85
C LEU A 62 -4.68 -16.38 29.10
N SER A 63 -5.18 -15.66 30.10
CA SER A 63 -6.61 -15.46 30.30
C SER A 63 -7.19 -14.69 29.11
N TYR A 64 -8.18 -15.26 28.41
CA TYR A 64 -8.83 -14.57 27.30
C TYR A 64 -9.72 -13.44 27.82
N THR A 65 -9.21 -12.21 27.79
CA THR A 65 -9.98 -10.99 27.86
C THR A 65 -10.29 -10.50 26.44
N PRO A 66 -11.54 -10.10 26.12
CA PRO A 66 -11.84 -9.44 24.86
C PRO A 66 -10.90 -8.24 24.67
N PRO A 67 -10.25 -8.10 23.51
CA PRO A 67 -9.31 -7.02 23.30
C PRO A 67 -10.03 -5.68 23.21
N GLU A 68 -9.55 -4.72 23.99
CA GLU A 68 -9.95 -3.31 24.00
C GLU A 68 -8.94 -2.44 23.23
N TYR A 69 -9.41 -1.28 22.74
CA TYR A 69 -8.60 -0.26 22.09
C TYR A 69 -7.75 0.45 23.14
N VAL A 70 -6.45 0.57 22.88
CA VAL A 70 -5.49 1.22 23.80
C VAL A 70 -5.07 2.61 23.34
N GLY A 71 -5.36 2.94 22.08
CA GLY A 71 -4.99 4.21 21.47
C GLY A 71 -3.56 4.24 20.94
N THR A 72 -3.33 5.17 20.02
CA THR A 72 -2.07 5.29 19.26
C THR A 72 -0.89 5.70 20.12
N ASP A 73 -1.13 6.44 21.20
CA ASP A 73 -0.07 6.83 22.15
C ASP A 73 0.53 5.62 22.86
N ALA A 74 -0.27 4.58 23.18
CA ALA A 74 0.25 3.35 23.76
C ALA A 74 1.17 2.59 22.79
N CYS A 75 0.85 2.62 21.49
CA CYS A 75 1.69 2.03 20.46
C CYS A 75 3.04 2.77 20.34
N GLN A 76 3.04 4.10 20.49
CA GLN A 76 4.24 4.93 20.40
C GLN A 76 5.31 4.54 21.41
N GLU A 77 4.92 4.14 22.63
CA GLU A 77 5.86 3.83 23.71
C GLU A 77 6.89 2.76 23.30
N CYS A 78 6.47 1.79 22.48
CA CYS A 78 7.31 0.70 21.98
C CYS A 78 7.68 0.85 20.49
N HIS A 79 6.83 1.44 19.64
CA HIS A 79 6.99 1.51 18.18
C HIS A 79 7.28 2.91 17.65
N GLN A 80 8.28 3.58 18.23
CA GLN A 80 8.58 4.99 17.99
C GLN A 80 8.85 5.32 16.50
N ASP A 81 9.62 4.50 15.79
CA ASP A 81 9.97 4.76 14.38
C ASP A 81 8.78 4.62 13.43
N ILE A 82 7.95 3.60 13.66
CA ILE A 82 6.73 3.37 12.89
C ILE A 82 5.76 4.50 13.16
N TYR A 83 5.56 4.86 14.44
CA TYR A 83 4.73 5.99 14.83
C TYR A 83 5.19 7.29 14.17
N ALA A 84 6.48 7.62 14.25
CA ALA A 84 7.03 8.86 13.68
C ALA A 84 6.88 8.93 12.15
N THR A 85 6.82 7.78 11.49
CA THR A 85 6.55 7.67 10.05
C THR A 85 5.06 7.79 9.77
N PHE A 86 4.22 7.07 10.51
CA PHE A 86 2.76 7.05 10.37
C PHE A 86 2.10 8.39 10.67
N MET A 87 2.59 9.12 11.68
CA MET A 87 2.12 10.47 11.99
C MET A 87 2.55 11.52 10.96
N LYS A 88 3.33 11.13 9.94
CA LYS A 88 3.55 11.95 8.74
C LYS A 88 2.61 11.56 7.62
N SER A 89 1.73 10.59 7.78
CA SER A 89 0.71 10.21 6.79
C SER A 89 -0.57 11.02 6.96
N GLY A 90 -1.50 10.91 6.01
CA GLY A 90 -2.79 11.58 6.09
C GLY A 90 -3.85 10.83 6.91
N HIS A 91 -3.59 9.56 7.28
CA HIS A 91 -4.55 8.70 7.98
C HIS A 91 -4.91 9.22 9.38
N PRO A 92 -3.95 9.58 10.26
CA PRO A 92 -4.26 10.12 11.59
C PRO A 92 -5.07 11.41 11.57
N TYR A 93 -5.03 12.13 10.44
CA TYR A 93 -5.60 13.48 10.29
C TYR A 93 -6.88 13.50 9.44
N LYS A 94 -7.55 12.36 9.26
CA LYS A 94 -8.85 12.30 8.56
C LYS A 94 -9.97 12.98 9.34
N LEU A 95 -9.88 12.97 10.67
CA LEU A 95 -10.71 13.72 11.59
C LEU A 95 -9.85 14.23 12.74
N ASN A 96 -9.96 15.50 13.09
CA ASN A 96 -9.10 16.15 14.06
C ASN A 96 -9.94 16.89 15.08
N LYS A 97 -9.82 16.52 16.36
CA LYS A 97 -10.53 17.22 17.45
C LYS A 97 -9.94 18.61 17.65
N VAL A 98 -10.80 19.61 17.79
CA VAL A 98 -10.41 20.96 18.21
C VAL A 98 -10.41 20.98 19.73
N VAL A 99 -9.29 21.41 20.32
CA VAL A 99 -9.09 21.46 21.76
C VAL A 99 -8.75 22.90 22.14
N ASP A 100 -9.44 23.44 23.14
CA ASP A 100 -9.24 24.80 23.67
C ASP A 100 -9.27 25.91 22.59
N GLY A 101 -10.16 25.76 21.61
CA GLY A 101 -10.31 26.72 20.51
C GLY A 101 -9.04 26.87 19.66
N GLN A 102 -8.18 25.85 19.63
CA GLN A 102 -6.94 25.89 18.85
C GLN A 102 -7.06 25.09 17.54
N PRO A 103 -6.54 25.63 16.42
CA PRO A 103 -6.49 24.89 15.16
C PRO A 103 -5.70 23.59 15.32
N PRO A 104 -6.15 22.48 14.70
CA PRO A 104 -5.36 21.26 14.64
C PRO A 104 -4.00 21.48 13.98
N LYS A 105 -3.00 20.73 14.43
CA LYS A 105 -1.64 20.77 13.90
C LYS A 105 -1.43 19.64 12.92
N TYR A 106 -0.89 19.96 11.75
CA TYR A 106 -0.54 19.01 10.71
C TYR A 106 0.96 19.06 10.45
N PRO A 107 1.58 17.95 10.01
CA PRO A 107 3.02 17.91 9.76
C PRO A 107 3.46 18.76 8.56
N PHE A 108 2.61 18.93 7.55
CA PHE A 108 2.98 19.55 6.27
C PHE A 108 2.01 20.63 5.77
N SER A 109 0.85 20.78 6.40
CA SER A 109 -0.19 21.70 5.97
C SER A 109 -0.63 22.61 7.11
N LYS A 110 -1.45 23.61 6.76
CA LYS A 110 -2.16 24.45 7.71
C LYS A 110 -3.58 24.65 7.21
N VAL A 111 -4.52 24.66 8.13
CA VAL A 111 -5.91 25.02 7.87
C VAL A 111 -6.08 26.49 8.25
N PRO A 112 -6.75 27.32 7.43
CA PRO A 112 -7.03 28.71 7.79
C PRO A 112 -8.02 28.80 8.96
N ASN A 113 -8.39 30.01 9.37
CA ASN A 113 -9.50 30.20 10.30
C ASN A 113 -10.79 29.57 9.76
N PRO A 114 -11.76 29.20 10.62
CA PRO A 114 -13.03 28.63 10.19
C PRO A 114 -13.80 29.54 9.21
N PRO A 115 -14.85 29.00 8.54
CA PRO A 115 -15.66 29.76 7.60
C PRO A 115 -16.22 31.06 8.21
N ASP A 116 -16.57 32.02 7.36
CA ASP A 116 -17.15 33.29 7.79
C ASP A 116 -18.33 33.08 8.76
N GLY A 117 -18.28 33.80 9.89
CA GLY A 117 -19.28 33.69 10.96
C GLY A 117 -18.92 32.72 12.08
N TYR A 118 -17.84 31.94 11.94
CA TYR A 118 -17.38 30.99 12.96
C TYR A 118 -16.01 31.36 13.52
N THR A 119 -15.80 31.00 14.78
CA THR A 119 -14.50 31.04 15.43
C THR A 119 -14.05 29.62 15.79
N TRP A 120 -12.78 29.44 16.15
CA TRP A 120 -12.31 28.12 16.60
C TRP A 120 -13.01 27.64 17.88
N ASP A 121 -13.57 28.54 18.69
CA ASP A 121 -14.38 28.18 19.85
C ASP A 121 -15.73 27.56 19.46
N ASP A 122 -16.14 27.66 18.20
CA ASP A 122 -17.40 27.11 17.67
C ASP A 122 -17.20 25.78 16.95
N ILE A 123 -15.96 25.30 16.83
CA ILE A 123 -15.63 24.08 16.09
C ILE A 123 -15.33 22.94 17.07
N THR A 124 -15.95 21.78 16.85
CA THR A 124 -15.65 20.56 17.61
C THR A 124 -14.61 19.70 16.91
N TYR A 125 -14.72 19.55 15.59
CA TYR A 125 -13.81 18.77 14.77
C TYR A 125 -13.53 19.41 13.42
N VAL A 126 -12.34 19.13 12.87
CA VAL A 126 -11.98 19.41 11.48
C VAL A 126 -11.87 18.09 10.72
N ILE A 127 -12.67 17.95 9.66
CA ILE A 127 -12.60 16.84 8.71
C ILE A 127 -11.50 17.15 7.68
N GLY A 128 -10.50 16.29 7.58
CA GLY A 128 -9.39 16.47 6.65
C GLY A 128 -8.42 17.56 7.12
N GLY A 129 -8.02 18.46 6.21
CA GLY A 129 -7.02 19.50 6.50
C GLY A 129 -5.56 19.10 6.26
N TYR A 130 -5.29 17.81 6.06
CA TYR A 130 -3.94 17.32 5.79
C TYR A 130 -3.43 17.63 4.37
N GLY A 131 -4.23 17.40 3.32
CA GLY A 131 -3.68 17.39 1.95
C GLY A 131 -4.55 17.83 0.78
N TRP A 132 -5.88 17.92 0.93
CA TRP A 132 -6.79 18.27 -0.18
C TRP A 132 -7.83 19.33 0.21
N LYS A 133 -8.58 19.06 1.27
CA LYS A 133 -9.66 19.94 1.74
C LYS A 133 -9.87 19.83 3.25
N ALA A 134 -10.41 20.89 3.83
CA ALA A 134 -10.86 20.95 5.21
C ALA A 134 -12.34 21.32 5.29
N ARG A 135 -13.06 20.67 6.20
CA ARG A 135 -14.45 21.00 6.59
C ARG A 135 -14.55 20.96 8.11
N PHE A 136 -15.62 21.52 8.66
CA PHE A 136 -15.71 21.83 10.07
C PHE A 136 -17.02 21.31 10.63
N LEU A 137 -16.98 20.77 11.85
CA LEU A 137 -18.17 20.44 12.63
C LEU A 137 -18.43 21.53 13.65
N ASP A 138 -19.68 21.93 13.80
CA ASP A 138 -20.11 22.88 14.82
C ASP A 138 -20.17 22.25 16.22
N LYS A 139 -20.68 23.02 17.19
CA LYS A 139 -20.86 22.62 18.59
C LYS A 139 -21.87 21.50 18.81
N ASP A 140 -22.79 21.29 17.88
CA ASP A 140 -23.78 20.23 17.94
C ASP A 140 -23.36 19.00 17.11
N GLY A 141 -22.19 19.08 16.44
CA GLY A 141 -21.59 17.99 15.68
C GLY A 141 -22.04 17.90 14.22
N PHE A 142 -22.79 18.89 13.72
CA PHE A 142 -23.18 18.94 12.31
C PHE A 142 -22.06 19.52 11.46
N ILE A 143 -21.97 19.06 10.21
CA ILE A 143 -21.04 19.65 9.24
C ILE A 143 -21.55 21.04 8.87
N ILE A 144 -20.68 22.04 9.02
CA ILE A 144 -21.01 23.42 8.71
C ILE A 144 -21.16 23.58 7.19
N THR A 145 -22.38 23.91 6.77
CA THR A 145 -22.77 24.16 5.37
C THR A 145 -23.14 25.62 5.11
N GLY A 146 -23.49 26.37 6.15
CA GLY A 146 -23.88 27.78 6.08
C GLY A 146 -25.18 28.00 5.30
N ASP A 147 -25.46 29.26 4.94
CA ASP A 147 -26.64 29.62 4.13
C ASP A 147 -26.48 29.19 2.66
N GLU A 148 -27.52 29.33 1.82
CA GLU A 148 -27.59 28.84 0.42
C GLU A 148 -26.40 29.19 -0.50
N ASN A 149 -25.62 30.22 -0.18
CA ASN A 149 -24.45 30.64 -0.97
C ASN A 149 -23.13 30.63 -0.18
N ALA A 150 -23.14 30.05 1.03
CA ALA A 150 -21.97 30.02 1.88
C ALA A 150 -20.87 29.12 1.30
N THR A 151 -19.62 29.55 1.48
CA THR A 151 -18.44 28.76 1.13
C THR A 151 -17.80 28.21 2.40
N THR A 152 -18.04 26.93 2.68
CA THR A 152 -17.71 26.30 3.98
C THR A 152 -16.68 25.18 3.88
N GLN A 153 -16.28 24.80 2.67
CA GLN A 153 -15.15 23.91 2.45
C GLN A 153 -13.94 24.72 2.01
N TYR A 154 -12.81 24.51 2.67
CA TYR A 154 -11.55 25.08 2.23
C TYR A 154 -10.76 24.06 1.40
N ASN A 155 -10.45 24.38 0.15
CA ASN A 155 -9.54 23.60 -0.67
C ASN A 155 -8.10 24.05 -0.40
N LEU A 156 -7.25 23.13 0.06
CA LEU A 156 -5.85 23.44 0.30
C LEU A 156 -5.13 23.70 -1.02
N TYR A 157 -4.13 24.59 -1.00
CA TYR A 157 -3.31 24.84 -2.16
C TYR A 157 -2.52 23.57 -2.53
N ASN A 158 -2.50 23.25 -3.82
CA ASN A 158 -1.84 22.08 -4.37
C ASN A 158 -0.74 22.53 -5.34
N ASP A 159 0.51 22.44 -4.89
CA ASP A 159 1.69 22.83 -5.66
C ASP A 159 1.79 22.11 -7.01
N ASP A 160 1.30 20.85 -7.09
CA ASP A 160 1.34 20.06 -8.32
C ASP A 160 0.45 20.63 -9.44
N LEU A 161 -0.61 21.36 -9.05
CA LEU A 161 -1.61 21.90 -9.97
C LEU A 161 -1.57 23.43 -10.03
N ASP A 162 -0.74 24.07 -9.20
CA ASP A 162 -0.69 25.53 -9.02
C ASP A 162 -2.09 26.14 -8.80
N MET A 163 -2.88 25.53 -7.91
CA MET A 163 -4.25 25.99 -7.62
C MET A 163 -4.72 25.60 -6.21
N GLY A 164 -5.82 26.21 -5.79
CA GLY A 164 -6.42 26.01 -4.48
C GLY A 164 -6.17 27.19 -3.55
N GLY A 165 -6.21 26.95 -2.25
CA GLY A 165 -6.07 28.00 -1.25
C GLY A 165 -7.34 28.86 -1.11
N ASN A 166 -8.49 28.31 -1.49
CA ASN A 166 -9.74 29.05 -1.62
C ASN A 166 -10.90 28.31 -0.95
N TRP A 167 -11.93 29.08 -0.61
CA TRP A 167 -13.20 28.57 -0.10
C TRP A 167 -14.16 28.23 -1.25
N VAL A 168 -14.92 27.15 -1.09
CA VAL A 168 -15.94 26.70 -2.04
C VAL A 168 -17.21 26.27 -1.30
N PRO A 169 -18.38 26.29 -1.96
CA PRO A 169 -19.62 25.77 -1.36
C PRO A 169 -19.53 24.27 -1.08
N TYR A 170 -20.20 23.84 -0.01
CA TYR A 170 -20.40 22.42 0.30
C TYR A 170 -21.77 22.24 0.95
N HIS A 171 -22.72 21.65 0.21
CA HIS A 171 -24.10 21.42 0.68
C HIS A 171 -24.76 22.67 1.28
N ALA A 172 -24.50 23.84 0.68
CA ALA A 172 -24.90 25.14 1.20
C ALA A 172 -26.42 25.20 1.49
N GLY A 173 -26.80 25.63 2.70
CA GLY A 173 -28.18 25.67 3.18
C GLY A 173 -28.75 24.36 3.72
N GLU A 174 -27.99 23.25 3.69
CA GLU A 174 -28.45 21.95 4.19
C GLU A 174 -28.01 21.70 5.63
N GLU A 175 -28.90 21.22 6.51
CA GLU A 175 -28.47 20.62 7.77
C GLU A 175 -27.84 19.25 7.49
N LYS A 176 -26.54 19.09 7.79
CA LYS A 176 -25.76 17.94 7.34
C LYS A 176 -25.12 17.19 8.53
N PRO A 177 -25.70 16.06 8.96
CA PRO A 177 -25.07 15.20 9.96
C PRO A 177 -23.70 14.68 9.50
N TYR A 178 -22.82 14.42 10.46
CA TYR A 178 -21.56 13.73 10.25
C TYR A 178 -21.75 12.22 10.32
N ASP A 179 -21.82 11.59 9.15
CA ASP A 179 -21.94 10.14 8.94
C ASP A 179 -20.66 9.53 8.33
N CYS A 180 -19.56 10.29 8.30
CA CYS A 180 -18.30 9.89 7.66
C CYS A 180 -17.41 9.02 8.57
N GLY A 181 -17.85 8.75 9.81
CA GLY A 181 -17.12 7.97 10.83
C GLY A 181 -16.51 6.65 10.33
N PRO A 182 -17.25 5.79 9.60
CA PRO A 182 -16.73 4.49 9.14
C PRO A 182 -15.39 4.55 8.41
N CYS A 183 -15.07 5.67 7.75
CA CYS A 183 -13.85 5.83 6.95
C CYS A 183 -12.88 6.87 7.51
N HIS A 184 -13.25 7.56 8.60
CA HIS A 184 -12.51 8.72 9.12
C HIS A 184 -12.13 8.59 10.59
N THR A 185 -12.50 7.49 11.26
CA THR A 185 -12.22 7.24 12.68
C THR A 185 -11.76 5.80 12.93
N THR A 186 -11.27 5.54 14.14
CA THR A 186 -10.77 4.24 14.56
C THR A 186 -11.69 3.62 15.59
N GLY A 187 -12.03 2.33 15.39
CA GLY A 187 -12.98 1.64 16.25
C GLY A 187 -14.38 2.21 16.18
N TYR A 188 -14.83 2.57 14.97
CA TYR A 188 -16.16 3.12 14.74
C TYR A 188 -17.26 2.11 15.12
N ASP A 189 -18.26 2.58 15.85
CA ASP A 189 -19.47 1.85 16.23
C ASP A 189 -20.70 2.67 15.84
N ASN A 190 -21.63 2.06 15.11
CA ASN A 190 -22.86 2.68 14.62
C ASN A 190 -24.13 2.24 15.36
N ALA A 191 -23.98 1.79 16.62
CA ALA A 191 -25.12 1.49 17.47
C ALA A 191 -26.16 2.62 17.43
N GLU A 192 -27.43 2.24 17.23
CA GLU A 192 -28.53 3.18 16.99
C GLU A 192 -28.67 4.18 18.16
N GLY A 193 -28.79 5.47 17.82
CA GLY A 193 -28.92 6.55 18.81
C GLY A 193 -27.63 6.89 19.57
N THR A 194 -26.47 6.35 19.16
CA THR A 194 -25.19 6.74 19.73
C THR A 194 -24.57 7.93 19.00
N HIS A 195 -23.93 8.80 19.79
CA HIS A 195 -23.41 10.09 19.36
C HIS A 195 -22.08 10.34 20.06
N GLN A 196 -20.99 10.48 19.31
CA GLN A 196 -19.70 10.82 19.90
C GLN A 196 -19.80 12.13 20.68
N ASP A 197 -19.24 12.14 21.89
CA ASP A 197 -19.24 13.29 22.79
C ASP A 197 -20.65 13.82 23.15
N GLY A 198 -21.71 13.02 22.90
CA GLY A 198 -23.09 13.42 23.10
C GLY A 198 -23.62 14.43 22.07
N LEU A 199 -22.93 14.59 20.93
CA LEU A 199 -23.24 15.57 19.91
C LEU A 199 -24.24 15.02 18.88
N PRO A 200 -25.48 15.53 18.81
CA PRO A 200 -26.56 14.92 18.00
C PRO A 200 -26.26 14.89 16.50
N GLY A 201 -25.44 15.82 15.98
CA GLY A 201 -25.04 15.87 14.59
C GLY A 201 -24.03 14.77 14.20
N ILE A 202 -23.40 14.08 15.16
CA ILE A 202 -22.47 12.99 14.90
C ILE A 202 -23.19 11.64 14.96
N ILE A 203 -23.09 10.85 13.89
CA ILE A 203 -23.70 9.53 13.82
C ILE A 203 -22.68 8.46 14.23
N GLY A 204 -22.94 7.78 15.34
CA GLY A 204 -22.06 6.74 15.90
C GLY A 204 -21.01 7.28 16.87
N THR A 205 -20.13 6.38 17.32
CA THR A 205 -19.02 6.65 18.25
C THR A 205 -17.73 6.01 17.74
N TRP A 206 -16.60 6.35 18.34
CA TRP A 206 -15.30 5.77 18.00
C TRP A 206 -14.33 5.76 19.17
N ALA A 207 -13.28 4.95 19.07
CA ALA A 207 -12.19 4.91 20.04
C ALA A 207 -11.23 6.10 19.85
N GLU A 208 -10.83 6.41 18.60
CA GLU A 208 -9.97 7.56 18.29
C GLU A 208 -10.43 8.30 17.01
N PRO A 209 -10.32 9.64 16.96
CA PRO A 209 -10.53 10.38 15.72
C PRO A 209 -9.35 10.13 14.76
N GLY A 210 -9.66 10.10 13.45
CA GLY A 210 -8.69 9.73 12.43
C GLY A 210 -8.54 8.22 12.27
N ILE A 211 -7.89 7.81 11.18
CA ILE A 211 -7.47 6.43 10.98
C ILE A 211 -6.14 6.26 11.71
N GLN A 212 -6.18 5.50 12.79
CA GLN A 212 -5.10 5.29 13.74
C GLN A 212 -4.60 3.83 13.67
N CYS A 213 -3.59 3.47 14.48
CA CYS A 213 -2.94 2.17 14.42
C CYS A 213 -3.94 1.00 14.48
N GLU A 214 -4.90 1.09 15.39
CA GLU A 214 -5.86 0.03 15.68
C GLU A 214 -7.01 -0.04 14.65
N ALA A 215 -7.11 0.90 13.70
CA ALA A 215 -8.06 0.79 12.59
C ALA A 215 -7.69 -0.36 11.64
N CYS A 216 -6.39 -0.61 11.47
CA CYS A 216 -5.89 -1.71 10.63
C CYS A 216 -5.48 -2.93 11.46
N HIS A 217 -4.89 -2.71 12.63
CA HIS A 217 -4.36 -3.78 13.48
C HIS A 217 -5.40 -4.35 14.48
N GLY A 218 -6.56 -3.70 14.63
CA GLY A 218 -7.56 -4.04 15.63
C GLY A 218 -7.16 -3.61 17.05
N PRO A 219 -8.00 -3.89 18.05
CA PRO A 219 -7.74 -3.49 19.44
C PRO A 219 -6.52 -4.22 20.03
N GLY A 220 -5.59 -3.46 20.59
CA GLY A 220 -4.23 -3.89 20.90
C GLY A 220 -3.93 -4.24 22.36
N SER A 221 -4.90 -4.12 23.28
CA SER A 221 -4.69 -4.37 24.73
C SER A 221 -4.00 -5.69 25.06
N ASN A 222 -4.40 -6.80 24.42
CA ASN A 222 -3.77 -8.10 24.65
C ASN A 222 -2.30 -8.14 24.19
N HIS A 223 -1.98 -7.46 23.08
CA HIS A 223 -0.61 -7.31 22.61
C HIS A 223 0.20 -6.43 23.55
N VAL A 224 -0.31 -5.27 23.97
CA VAL A 224 0.39 -4.37 24.90
C VAL A 224 0.70 -5.07 26.22
N ASN A 225 -0.23 -5.88 26.74
CA ASN A 225 -0.03 -6.61 27.99
C ASN A 225 0.94 -7.80 27.88
N ALA A 226 1.05 -8.42 26.70
CA ALA A 226 1.91 -9.59 26.47
C ALA A 226 2.57 -9.57 25.07
N PRO A 227 3.42 -8.59 24.75
CA PRO A 227 3.85 -8.31 23.37
C PRO A 227 4.76 -9.37 22.76
N LYS A 228 5.31 -10.28 23.59
CA LYS A 228 6.11 -11.44 23.15
C LYS A 228 5.28 -12.70 22.93
N GLN A 229 4.02 -12.69 23.35
CA GLN A 229 3.13 -13.86 23.32
C GLN A 229 1.93 -13.65 22.41
N VAL A 230 1.48 -12.40 22.25
CA VAL A 230 0.37 -12.01 21.40
C VAL A 230 0.89 -11.05 20.34
N ASP A 231 0.81 -11.41 19.08
CA ASP A 231 1.13 -10.51 17.95
C ASP A 231 -0.09 -9.64 17.60
N MET A 232 0.15 -8.42 17.11
CA MET A 232 -0.90 -7.63 16.47
C MET A 232 -1.37 -8.29 15.17
N LYS A 233 -2.64 -8.09 14.80
CA LYS A 233 -3.16 -8.51 13.49
C LYS A 233 -2.38 -7.79 12.39
N ILE A 234 -1.86 -8.52 11.41
CA ILE A 234 -1.29 -7.93 10.19
C ILE A 234 -2.11 -8.43 9.00
N ASP A 235 -2.91 -7.54 8.45
CA ASP A 235 -3.70 -7.79 7.24
C ASP A 235 -2.96 -7.20 6.03
N ARG A 236 -2.81 -7.99 4.97
CA ARG A 236 -2.14 -7.57 3.74
C ARG A 236 -3.06 -7.61 2.54
N ASP A 237 -4.30 -8.05 2.73
CA ASP A 237 -5.27 -8.10 1.67
C ASP A 237 -5.72 -6.68 1.32
N GLY A 238 -5.84 -6.39 0.03
CA GLY A 238 -6.34 -5.11 -0.47
C GLY A 238 -7.75 -4.77 0.02
N GLU A 239 -8.59 -5.77 0.32
CA GLU A 239 -9.95 -5.59 0.85
C GLU A 239 -9.95 -4.80 2.16
N SER A 240 -8.90 -4.95 2.98
CA SER A 240 -8.75 -4.17 4.22
C SER A 240 -8.66 -2.67 3.94
N CYS A 241 -7.93 -2.27 2.90
CA CYS A 241 -7.86 -0.88 2.43
C CYS A 241 -9.18 -0.45 1.77
N GLY A 242 -9.81 -1.38 1.05
CA GLY A 242 -11.11 -1.22 0.41
C GLY A 242 -12.25 -0.92 1.38
N GLN A 243 -12.09 -1.08 2.70
CA GLN A 243 -13.09 -0.63 3.67
C GLN A 243 -13.34 0.89 3.61
N CYS A 244 -12.32 1.66 3.23
CA CYS A 244 -12.38 3.13 3.16
C CYS A 244 -12.04 3.67 1.76
N HIS A 245 -11.17 2.99 1.02
CA HIS A 245 -10.75 3.38 -0.33
C HIS A 245 -11.67 2.82 -1.41
N ARG A 246 -12.97 2.80 -1.11
CA ARG A 246 -14.06 2.43 -2.00
C ARG A 246 -15.25 3.37 -1.81
N ARG A 247 -16.14 3.47 -2.80
CA ARG A 247 -17.45 4.10 -2.65
C ARG A 247 -18.62 3.14 -2.80
N GLY A 248 -18.47 2.09 -3.60
CA GLY A 248 -19.62 1.32 -4.04
C GLY A 248 -19.30 -0.09 -4.50
N ASP A 249 -19.94 -0.48 -5.61
CA ASP A 249 -19.70 -1.77 -6.25
C ASP A 249 -18.30 -1.80 -6.84
N VAL A 250 -17.52 -2.83 -6.50
CA VAL A 250 -16.13 -2.98 -6.95
C VAL A 250 -15.99 -3.14 -8.47
N THR A 251 -17.10 -3.44 -9.16
CA THR A 251 -17.17 -3.59 -10.61
C THR A 251 -17.48 -2.30 -11.36
N GLU A 252 -17.68 -1.19 -10.65
CA GLU A 252 -17.89 0.14 -11.23
C GLU A 252 -16.86 1.14 -10.67
N ILE A 253 -16.41 2.08 -11.49
CA ILE A 253 -15.52 3.16 -11.04
C ILE A 253 -16.30 4.46 -11.15
N ASP A 254 -16.74 5.01 -10.02
CA ASP A 254 -17.59 6.21 -10.04
C ASP A 254 -16.83 7.41 -10.60
N ALA A 255 -17.49 8.14 -11.48
CA ALA A 255 -17.02 9.40 -12.02
C ALA A 255 -18.08 10.50 -11.87
N SER A 256 -17.61 11.75 -11.87
CA SER A 256 -18.48 12.91 -11.97
C SER A 256 -17.69 14.14 -12.41
N GLY A 257 -18.30 14.99 -13.24
CA GLY A 257 -17.70 16.25 -13.68
C GLY A 257 -16.35 16.07 -14.39
N GLY A 258 -16.23 15.01 -15.20
CA GLY A 258 -15.03 14.72 -16.01
C GLY A 258 -13.85 14.12 -15.24
N PHE A 259 -14.06 13.61 -14.02
CA PHE A 259 -13.03 12.97 -13.20
C PHE A 259 -13.58 11.75 -12.47
N ILE A 260 -12.70 10.80 -12.16
CA ILE A 260 -12.98 9.74 -11.19
C ILE A 260 -13.22 10.40 -9.82
N LYS A 261 -14.22 9.92 -9.06
CA LYS A 261 -14.46 10.42 -7.70
C LYS A 261 -13.34 9.95 -6.78
N HIS A 262 -12.98 10.75 -5.78
CA HIS A 262 -12.09 10.25 -4.72
C HIS A 262 -12.68 9.05 -3.96
N HIS A 263 -11.77 8.20 -3.46
CA HIS A 263 -12.04 6.91 -2.80
C HIS A 263 -12.44 5.77 -3.76
N GLU A 264 -11.92 5.78 -4.97
CA GLU A 264 -12.14 4.72 -5.98
C GLU A 264 -10.91 3.83 -6.18
N GLN A 265 -9.83 4.02 -5.39
CA GLN A 265 -8.55 3.35 -5.68
C GLN A 265 -8.65 1.83 -5.62
N PHE A 266 -9.53 1.29 -4.77
CA PHE A 266 -9.75 -0.14 -4.69
C PHE A 266 -10.48 -0.67 -5.93
N GLU A 267 -11.53 0.03 -6.38
CA GLU A 267 -12.27 -0.29 -7.60
C GLU A 267 -11.39 -0.16 -8.85
N GLU A 268 -10.59 0.91 -8.94
CA GLU A 268 -9.58 1.09 -9.99
C GLU A 268 -8.62 -0.11 -10.04
N MET A 269 -8.02 -0.48 -8.90
CA MET A 269 -7.11 -1.63 -8.81
C MET A 269 -7.81 -2.93 -9.24
N PHE A 270 -9.03 -3.18 -8.75
CA PHE A 270 -9.79 -4.40 -9.02
C PHE A 270 -10.11 -4.59 -10.51
N GLN A 271 -10.36 -3.49 -11.22
CA GLN A 271 -10.66 -3.52 -12.66
C GLN A 271 -9.42 -3.37 -13.54
N SER A 272 -8.31 -2.89 -12.98
CA SER A 272 -7.07 -2.70 -13.72
C SER A 272 -6.38 -4.01 -14.13
N SER A 273 -5.38 -3.85 -15.00
CA SER A 273 -4.42 -4.91 -15.33
C SER A 273 -3.62 -5.47 -14.12
N LYS A 274 -3.69 -4.81 -12.95
CA LYS A 274 -2.97 -5.18 -11.73
C LYS A 274 -3.86 -5.75 -10.63
N ARG A 275 -5.10 -6.16 -10.93
CA ARG A 275 -6.09 -6.69 -9.97
C ARG A 275 -5.65 -7.82 -9.04
N VAL A 276 -4.58 -8.54 -9.37
CA VAL A 276 -4.03 -9.65 -8.56
C VAL A 276 -3.01 -9.18 -7.53
N MET A 277 -2.64 -7.89 -7.57
CA MET A 277 -1.72 -7.26 -6.61
C MET A 277 -2.49 -6.58 -5.50
N ASN A 278 -1.89 -6.53 -4.32
CA ASN A 278 -2.40 -5.82 -3.16
C ASN A 278 -1.77 -4.43 -3.05
N CYS A 279 -2.45 -3.51 -2.36
CA CYS A 279 -1.98 -2.15 -2.14
C CYS A 279 -0.57 -2.13 -1.51
N VAL A 280 -0.35 -3.04 -0.55
CA VAL A 280 0.92 -3.20 0.17
C VAL A 280 2.03 -3.88 -0.64
N ASP A 281 1.79 -4.32 -1.88
CA ASP A 281 2.87 -4.79 -2.74
C ASP A 281 3.70 -3.60 -3.25
N CYS A 282 3.04 -2.45 -3.44
CA CYS A 282 3.66 -1.21 -3.91
C CYS A 282 3.86 -0.18 -2.80
N HIS A 283 2.94 -0.10 -1.82
CA HIS A 283 2.97 0.92 -0.78
C HIS A 283 3.45 0.39 0.59
N ASP A 284 4.07 1.29 1.36
CA ASP A 284 4.20 1.13 2.80
C ASP A 284 2.96 1.76 3.48
N PRO A 285 2.13 0.99 4.19
CA PRO A 285 0.90 1.50 4.81
C PRO A 285 1.16 2.57 5.89
N HIS A 286 2.40 2.70 6.39
CA HIS A 286 2.76 3.71 7.36
C HIS A 286 3.28 5.01 6.74
N GLN A 287 3.61 5.03 5.45
CA GLN A 287 4.22 6.20 4.81
C GLN A 287 3.20 7.10 4.14
N THR A 288 3.46 8.41 4.14
CA THR A 288 2.66 9.35 3.36
C THR A 288 2.85 9.12 1.87
N VAL A 289 1.74 9.05 1.13
CA VAL A 289 1.74 9.07 -0.34
C VAL A 289 1.64 10.49 -0.94
N LYS A 290 1.26 11.51 -0.15
CA LYS A 290 1.09 12.90 -0.62
C LYS A 290 2.37 13.73 -0.55
N TYR A 291 3.07 13.72 0.58
CA TYR A 291 4.25 14.57 0.83
C TYR A 291 5.59 13.83 0.84
N ALA A 292 5.61 12.50 0.66
CA ALA A 292 6.88 11.79 0.50
C ALA A 292 7.46 12.02 -0.90
N LYS A 293 8.78 12.22 -0.97
CA LYS A 293 9.51 12.11 -2.24
C LYS A 293 9.34 10.68 -2.77
N GLY A 294 8.76 10.51 -3.96
CA GLY A 294 8.50 9.18 -4.55
C GLY A 294 7.15 8.53 -4.20
N VAL A 295 6.14 9.31 -3.78
CA VAL A 295 4.73 8.86 -3.61
C VAL A 295 4.54 7.77 -2.52
N GLY A 296 5.50 7.59 -1.62
CA GLY A 296 5.43 6.54 -0.59
C GLY A 296 5.39 5.11 -1.18
N MET A 297 5.92 4.95 -2.39
CA MET A 297 6.03 3.67 -3.08
C MET A 297 7.33 2.99 -2.66
N LYS A 298 7.23 1.80 -2.03
CA LYS A 298 8.40 1.00 -1.63
C LYS A 298 8.94 0.12 -2.75
N THR A 299 8.11 -0.19 -3.75
CA THR A 299 8.47 -1.05 -4.88
C THR A 299 8.36 -0.26 -6.19
N PRO A 300 9.47 0.27 -6.74
CA PRO A 300 9.48 0.93 -8.04
C PRO A 300 8.95 0.04 -9.17
N CYS A 301 8.28 0.63 -10.15
CA CYS A 301 7.70 -0.08 -11.30
C CYS A 301 8.76 -0.92 -12.05
N GLN A 302 9.96 -0.35 -12.19
CA GLN A 302 11.09 -0.91 -12.92
C GLN A 302 11.63 -2.21 -12.29
N ASN A 303 11.32 -2.48 -11.02
CA ASN A 303 11.68 -3.75 -10.38
C ASN A 303 11.00 -4.95 -11.05
N CYS A 304 9.84 -4.74 -11.67
CA CYS A 304 9.10 -5.75 -12.42
C CYS A 304 9.04 -5.46 -13.93
N HIS A 305 9.06 -4.19 -14.31
CA HIS A 305 8.96 -3.68 -15.68
C HIS A 305 10.32 -3.21 -16.21
N PHE A 306 11.30 -4.11 -16.22
CA PHE A 306 12.67 -3.79 -16.65
C PHE A 306 12.75 -3.58 -18.17
N ASP A 307 11.99 -4.32 -18.97
CA ASP A 307 11.97 -4.15 -20.42
C ASP A 307 11.37 -2.78 -20.78
N GLU A 308 10.26 -2.37 -20.15
CA GLU A 308 9.67 -1.05 -20.39
C GLU A 308 10.53 0.11 -19.85
N ALA A 309 11.38 -0.16 -18.86
CA ALA A 309 12.38 0.78 -18.38
C ALA A 309 13.53 0.98 -19.38
N ASP A 310 13.95 -0.09 -20.06
CA ASP A 310 15.08 -0.08 -21.00
C ASP A 310 14.69 0.29 -22.43
N TYR A 311 13.45 -0.03 -22.84
CA TYR A 311 12.97 0.14 -24.20
C TYR A 311 11.80 1.10 -24.25
N GLN A 312 12.07 2.29 -24.80
CA GLN A 312 11.08 3.35 -24.99
C GLN A 312 11.32 3.99 -26.35
N LYS A 313 10.24 4.29 -27.09
CA LYS A 313 10.33 5.02 -28.36
C LYS A 313 10.98 6.39 -28.20
N ILE A 314 10.75 7.04 -27.05
CA ILE A 314 11.39 8.29 -26.63
C ILE A 314 12.30 7.96 -25.45
N THR A 315 13.61 8.11 -25.63
CA THR A 315 14.58 7.85 -24.54
C THR A 315 15.09 9.13 -23.90
N ASP A 316 14.96 10.28 -24.57
CA ASP A 316 15.21 11.60 -23.98
C ASP A 316 13.88 12.18 -23.45
N ARG A 317 13.26 11.48 -22.50
CA ARG A 317 12.07 12.00 -21.84
C ARG A 317 12.52 13.16 -20.94
N LYS A 318 12.33 14.39 -21.40
CA LYS A 318 12.61 15.59 -20.63
C LYS A 318 11.69 15.65 -19.40
N HIS A 319 12.07 14.94 -18.33
CA HIS A 319 11.48 14.97 -16.99
C HIS A 319 10.15 14.21 -16.78
N ALA A 320 9.75 13.29 -17.67
CA ALA A 320 8.57 12.44 -17.42
C ALA A 320 8.97 11.15 -16.69
N GLU A 321 8.18 10.72 -15.70
CA GLU A 321 8.33 9.44 -15.01
C GLU A 321 7.21 8.46 -15.40
N CYS A 322 7.37 7.17 -15.05
CA CYS A 322 6.37 6.14 -15.34
C CYS A 322 4.97 6.55 -14.83
N LEU A 323 4.91 7.17 -13.66
CA LEU A 323 3.68 7.60 -13.00
C LEU A 323 2.97 8.72 -13.78
N ASP A 324 3.66 9.51 -14.58
CA ASP A 324 3.03 10.65 -15.25
C ASP A 324 2.11 10.22 -16.40
N CYS A 325 2.42 9.10 -17.05
CA CYS A 325 1.56 8.51 -18.09
C CYS A 325 0.71 7.35 -17.57
N HIS A 326 1.23 6.53 -16.65
CA HIS A 326 0.54 5.32 -16.18
C HIS A 326 -0.23 5.52 -14.86
N MET A 327 0.05 6.58 -14.11
CA MET A 327 -0.76 6.96 -12.95
C MET A 327 -1.05 8.48 -12.97
N PRO A 328 -1.56 9.03 -14.10
CA PRO A 328 -1.88 10.45 -14.19
C PRO A 328 -2.97 10.81 -13.19
N ARG A 329 -3.14 12.11 -12.94
CA ARG A 329 -4.16 12.57 -12.02
C ARG A 329 -5.53 12.59 -12.71
N VAL A 330 -6.24 11.46 -12.69
CA VAL A 330 -7.59 11.33 -13.30
C VAL A 330 -8.70 11.50 -12.25
N THR A 331 -8.31 11.50 -10.98
CA THR A 331 -9.22 11.48 -9.84
C THR A 331 -9.27 12.86 -9.18
N LYS A 332 -10.47 13.31 -8.81
CA LYS A 332 -10.71 14.60 -8.15
C LYS A 332 -11.27 14.39 -6.74
N SER A 333 -10.54 14.91 -5.76
CA SER A 333 -10.97 15.08 -4.37
C SER A 333 -11.44 16.50 -4.11
N ALA A 334 -10.61 17.51 -4.38
CA ALA A 334 -10.89 18.92 -4.09
C ALA A 334 -10.72 19.78 -5.34
N LEU A 335 -9.68 19.52 -6.12
CA LEU A 335 -9.20 20.36 -7.21
C LEU A 335 -9.05 19.55 -8.49
N GLY A 336 -9.35 20.19 -9.61
CA GLY A 336 -9.11 19.63 -10.93
C GLY A 336 -9.27 20.68 -12.01
N ASN A 337 -8.50 20.53 -13.08
CA ASN A 337 -8.55 21.33 -14.29
C ASN A 337 -8.98 20.43 -15.45
N ALA A 338 -10.21 20.59 -15.91
CA ALA A 338 -10.74 19.78 -16.99
C ALA A 338 -10.03 20.06 -18.33
N ASP A 339 -9.66 21.32 -18.58
CA ASP A 339 -8.97 21.74 -19.81
C ASP A 339 -7.55 21.18 -19.88
N ALA A 340 -6.88 21.08 -18.74
CA ALA A 340 -5.57 20.44 -18.61
C ALA A 340 -5.65 18.94 -18.26
N HIS A 341 -6.85 18.34 -18.31
CA HIS A 341 -7.09 16.92 -18.03
C HIS A 341 -6.37 16.40 -16.77
N THR A 342 -6.44 17.15 -15.67
CA THR A 342 -5.76 16.79 -14.42
C THR A 342 -6.61 17.06 -13.19
N GLY A 343 -6.81 16.03 -12.38
CA GLY A 343 -7.32 16.10 -11.01
C GLY A 343 -6.19 16.26 -10.00
N ASP A 344 -6.45 15.90 -8.75
CA ASP A 344 -5.52 16.05 -7.61
C ASP A 344 -5.16 14.73 -6.92
N ILE A 345 -5.61 13.61 -7.48
CA ILE A 345 -5.28 12.25 -7.04
C ILE A 345 -4.85 11.42 -8.26
N ARG A 346 -3.76 10.65 -8.09
CA ARG A 346 -3.26 9.70 -9.09
C ARG A 346 -4.16 8.47 -9.16
N THR A 347 -4.49 8.06 -10.38
CA THR A 347 -5.26 6.85 -10.72
C THR A 347 -4.46 5.56 -10.48
N HIS A 348 -5.18 4.45 -10.28
CA HIS A 348 -4.62 3.09 -10.21
C HIS A 348 -5.08 2.19 -11.39
N LEU A 349 -5.28 2.77 -12.58
CA LEU A 349 -5.67 2.02 -13.79
C LEU A 349 -4.49 1.46 -14.60
N PHE A 350 -3.32 2.11 -14.56
CA PHE A 350 -2.03 1.74 -15.18
C PHE A 350 -1.99 1.58 -16.70
N ALA A 351 -2.84 0.73 -17.27
CA ALA A 351 -2.80 0.40 -18.69
C ALA A 351 -3.32 1.56 -19.53
N ILE A 352 -2.58 1.95 -20.57
CA ILE A 352 -2.99 2.98 -21.51
C ILE A 352 -3.57 2.30 -22.75
N ASN A 353 -4.79 2.68 -23.14
CA ASN A 353 -5.40 2.28 -24.39
C ASN A 353 -5.31 3.43 -25.41
N PRO A 354 -4.33 3.42 -26.33
CA PRO A 354 -4.09 4.52 -27.25
C PRO A 354 -5.16 4.66 -28.35
N ARG A 355 -6.12 3.73 -28.41
CA ARG A 355 -7.22 3.71 -29.39
C ARG A 355 -8.56 4.10 -28.78
N ALA A 356 -8.63 4.24 -27.46
CA ALA A 356 -9.86 4.64 -26.79
C ALA A 356 -10.11 6.15 -26.99
N THR A 357 -11.38 6.49 -27.25
CA THR A 357 -11.81 7.86 -27.53
C THR A 357 -12.40 8.59 -26.32
N ALA A 358 -12.72 7.86 -25.25
CA ALA A 358 -13.31 8.43 -24.03
C ALA A 358 -12.83 7.70 -22.78
N GLN A 359 -12.56 8.47 -21.71
CA GLN A 359 -12.20 7.94 -20.39
C GLN A 359 -13.42 7.57 -19.55
N PHE A 360 -14.56 8.20 -19.82
CA PHE A 360 -15.79 8.07 -19.04
C PHE A 360 -16.93 7.55 -19.91
N SER A 361 -17.98 7.02 -19.29
CA SER A 361 -19.25 6.70 -19.93
C SER A 361 -19.89 7.95 -20.57
N ASP A 362 -20.83 7.75 -21.49
CA ASP A 362 -21.49 8.84 -22.22
C ASP A 362 -22.20 9.84 -21.29
N ASP A 363 -22.73 9.36 -20.15
CA ASP A 363 -23.34 10.18 -19.09
C ASP A 363 -22.33 10.71 -18.06
N GLY A 364 -21.06 10.31 -18.16
CA GLY A 364 -19.97 10.70 -17.28
C GLY A 364 -20.06 10.14 -15.85
N SER A 365 -20.91 9.13 -15.62
CA SER A 365 -21.14 8.55 -14.30
C SER A 365 -20.11 7.50 -13.90
N THR A 366 -19.44 6.87 -14.87
CA THR A 366 -18.42 5.84 -14.62
C THR A 366 -17.17 6.04 -15.48
N ALA A 367 -16.04 5.49 -15.03
CA ALA A 367 -14.77 5.50 -15.78
C ALA A 367 -14.44 4.13 -16.39
N GLN A 368 -13.73 4.16 -17.51
CA GLN A 368 -13.18 2.97 -18.17
C GLN A 368 -12.02 2.36 -17.35
N PRO A 369 -11.79 1.03 -17.41
CA PRO A 369 -10.76 0.33 -16.62
C PRO A 369 -9.34 0.47 -17.22
N TYR A 370 -9.09 1.53 -17.97
CA TYR A 370 -7.83 1.86 -18.63
C TYR A 370 -7.71 3.38 -18.77
N LEU A 371 -6.52 3.86 -19.08
CA LEU A 371 -6.23 5.26 -19.35
C LEU A 371 -6.33 5.58 -20.83
N THR A 372 -6.97 6.68 -21.18
CA THR A 372 -6.90 7.25 -22.53
C THR A 372 -5.72 8.21 -22.66
N LEU A 373 -5.37 8.56 -23.89
CA LEU A 373 -4.33 9.56 -24.17
C LEU A 373 -4.70 10.97 -23.70
N GLN A 374 -5.99 11.22 -23.46
CA GLN A 374 -6.48 12.46 -22.86
C GLN A 374 -5.83 12.68 -21.48
N PHE A 375 -5.80 11.67 -20.63
CA PHE A 375 -5.18 11.81 -19.31
C PHE A 375 -3.69 11.43 -19.31
N ALA A 376 -3.28 10.47 -20.14
CA ALA A 376 -1.89 10.01 -20.15
C ALA A 376 -0.92 10.97 -20.87
N CYS A 377 -1.42 11.81 -21.78
CA CYS A 377 -0.58 12.68 -22.62
C CYS A 377 -1.05 14.14 -22.65
N ARG A 378 -2.36 14.39 -22.76
CA ARG A 378 -2.89 15.76 -22.91
C ARG A 378 -2.83 16.59 -21.63
N SER A 379 -2.41 16.03 -20.50
CA SER A 379 -2.03 16.83 -19.32
C SER A 379 -0.79 17.70 -19.56
N CYS A 380 0.03 17.35 -20.56
CA CYS A 380 1.22 18.11 -20.97
C CYS A 380 1.13 18.64 -22.40
N HIS A 381 0.59 17.82 -23.32
CA HIS A 381 0.58 18.07 -24.76
C HIS A 381 -0.72 18.74 -25.26
N PHE A 382 -1.15 19.80 -24.58
CA PHE A 382 -2.29 20.63 -24.96
C PHE A 382 -1.82 22.04 -25.35
N GLU A 383 -2.70 22.83 -25.98
CA GLU A 383 -2.36 24.19 -26.40
C GLU A 383 -2.13 25.09 -25.17
N GLY A 384 -0.94 25.69 -25.05
CA GLY A 384 -0.54 26.44 -23.86
C GLY A 384 -0.06 25.57 -22.68
N GLY A 385 0.04 24.25 -22.87
CA GLY A 385 0.58 23.33 -21.87
C GLY A 385 2.10 23.40 -21.69
N PRO A 386 2.64 22.66 -20.71
CA PRO A 386 4.07 22.66 -20.39
C PRO A 386 4.94 21.96 -21.44
N ALA A 387 4.34 21.19 -22.35
CA ALA A 387 5.02 20.51 -23.44
C ALA A 387 4.50 20.98 -24.81
N THR A 388 5.24 20.66 -25.87
CA THR A 388 4.82 20.95 -27.24
C THR A 388 3.47 20.33 -27.53
N PHE A 389 2.56 21.10 -28.12
CA PHE A 389 1.27 20.58 -28.58
C PHE A 389 1.47 19.44 -29.60
N VAL A 390 0.68 18.38 -29.46
CA VAL A 390 0.65 17.23 -30.38
C VAL A 390 -0.82 16.92 -30.70
N SER A 391 -1.16 16.60 -31.95
CA SER A 391 -2.54 16.21 -32.29
C SER A 391 -2.90 14.82 -31.74
N ASP A 392 -4.19 14.48 -31.67
CA ASP A 392 -4.61 13.18 -31.15
C ASP A 392 -4.12 12.02 -32.02
N GLU A 393 -4.10 12.19 -33.34
CA GLU A 393 -3.57 11.20 -34.28
C GLU A 393 -2.08 10.96 -34.00
N ALA A 394 -1.30 12.04 -33.87
CA ALA A 394 0.13 11.95 -33.60
C ALA A 394 0.43 11.35 -32.22
N LEU A 395 -0.37 11.67 -31.18
CA LEU A 395 -0.27 11.03 -29.87
C LEU A 395 -0.56 9.53 -29.95
N SER A 396 -1.58 9.13 -30.70
CA SER A 396 -1.91 7.71 -30.87
C SER A 396 -0.80 6.94 -31.58
N GLU A 397 -0.26 7.48 -32.68
CA GLU A 397 0.87 6.87 -33.40
C GLU A 397 2.13 6.76 -32.53
N MET A 398 2.39 7.79 -31.71
CA MET A 398 3.50 7.80 -30.77
C MET A 398 3.33 6.72 -29.70
N ALA A 399 2.15 6.60 -29.11
CA ALA A 399 1.87 5.66 -28.02
C ALA A 399 1.83 4.18 -28.48
N LEU A 400 1.48 3.90 -29.74
CA LEU A 400 1.41 2.53 -30.25
C LEU A 400 2.79 1.85 -30.27
N GLY A 401 3.00 0.79 -29.49
CA GLY A 401 4.30 0.12 -29.42
C GLY A 401 5.37 0.98 -28.73
N TYR A 402 4.96 1.87 -27.81
CA TYR A 402 5.88 2.78 -27.12
C TYR A 402 7.04 2.05 -26.42
N HIS A 403 6.78 0.85 -25.89
CA HIS A 403 7.78 0.02 -25.22
C HIS A 403 8.32 -1.12 -26.09
N ASP A 404 8.02 -1.13 -27.39
CA ASP A 404 8.51 -2.19 -28.28
C ASP A 404 10.03 -2.06 -28.45
N ARG A 405 10.76 -3.12 -28.11
CA ARG A 405 12.22 -3.19 -28.25
C ARG A 405 12.70 -2.82 -29.66
N ALA A 406 11.97 -3.23 -30.68
CA ALA A 406 12.31 -2.94 -32.09
C ALA A 406 12.16 -1.45 -32.45
N LEU A 407 11.38 -0.70 -31.67
CA LEU A 407 11.10 0.73 -31.87
C LEU A 407 11.84 1.62 -30.84
N SER A 408 12.70 1.05 -30.01
CA SER A 408 13.46 1.81 -29.01
C SER A 408 14.25 2.96 -29.67
N GLY A 409 14.04 4.17 -29.14
CA GLY A 409 14.61 5.42 -29.65
C GLY A 409 14.18 5.82 -31.07
N SER A 410 13.17 5.17 -31.65
CA SER A 410 12.70 5.50 -33.01
C SER A 410 12.12 6.91 -33.10
N ALA A 411 11.53 7.42 -32.02
CA ALA A 411 10.93 8.76 -31.96
C ALA A 411 11.95 9.86 -31.59
N ASN A 412 13.13 9.51 -31.05
CA ASN A 412 14.22 10.49 -30.88
C ASN A 412 14.91 10.87 -32.21
N LYS A 413 14.58 10.15 -33.31
CA LYS A 413 15.25 10.31 -34.61
C LYS A 413 14.56 11.33 -35.52
N SER A 414 13.43 11.91 -35.11
CA SER A 414 12.77 12.95 -35.89
C SER A 414 13.37 14.33 -35.58
N GLU A 415 13.85 14.97 -36.65
CA GLU A 415 14.38 16.34 -36.78
C GLU A 415 15.83 16.57 -36.32
N LYS A 416 16.76 16.14 -37.20
CA LYS A 416 17.82 17.04 -37.66
C LYS A 416 17.42 17.69 -38.97
#